data_AF-D2RN00-F1
#
_entry.id   AF-D2RN00-F1
#
_cell.length_a   1.000
_cell.length_b   1.000
_cell.length_c   1.000
_cell.angle_alpha   90.00
_cell.angle_beta   90.00
_cell.angle_gamma   90.00
#
_symmetry.space_group_name_H-M   'P 1'
#
loop_
_entity.id
_entity.type
_entity.pdbx_description
1 polymer ?
#
loop_
_entity_poly.entity_id
_entity_poly.type
_entity_poly.pdbx_seq_one_letter_code
_entity_poly.pdbx_strand_id
1 'polypeptide(L)'
;MNKKIAAAVLSAYLLGAGTAALPAQAFDLGSVLKLGGISYLVSRFGGEINTFINKMTLQKGMDTHYATKVVPILSLGSGSYIGAVQVVGPKAQVDKVKAVGQLEGKFLSVARVKAMIPIDATSISNINRVDGVGVGAIVDFKL
;
A
#
# COMPACT_ATOMS: atom_id res chain seq x y z
N MET A 1 18.99 -27.74 36.74
CA MET A 1 17.57 -27.34 36.62
C MET A 1 16.74 -28.59 36.36
N ASN A 2 15.80 -28.94 37.26
CA ASN A 2 15.02 -30.18 37.15
C ASN A 2 14.10 -30.13 35.93
N LYS A 3 14.07 -31.18 35.11
CA LYS A 3 13.26 -31.27 33.87
C LYS A 3 11.76 -30.99 34.11
N LYS A 4 11.26 -31.27 35.32
CA LYS A 4 9.90 -30.97 35.77
C LYS A 4 9.61 -29.46 35.93
N ILE A 5 10.62 -28.68 36.32
CA ILE A 5 10.52 -27.21 36.47
C ILE A 5 10.50 -26.55 35.10
N ALA A 6 11.31 -27.02 34.15
CA ALA A 6 11.30 -26.52 32.77
C ALA A 6 9.95 -26.76 32.07
N ALA A 7 9.34 -27.94 32.28
CA ALA A 7 8.03 -28.26 31.71
C ALA A 7 6.89 -27.41 32.31
N ALA A 8 6.93 -27.12 33.61
CA ALA A 8 5.94 -26.28 34.27
C ALA A 8 5.99 -24.82 33.78
N VAL A 9 7.20 -24.27 33.58
CA VAL A 9 7.38 -22.91 33.05
C VAL A 9 6.89 -22.80 31.60
N LEU A 10 7.17 -23.81 30.77
CA LEU A 10 6.72 -23.83 29.37
C LEU A 10 5.19 -23.93 29.24
N SER A 11 4.55 -24.69 30.14
CA SER A 11 3.09 -24.85 30.17
C SER A 11 2.38 -23.58 30.63
N ALA A 12 2.95 -22.88 31.62
CA ALA A 12 2.44 -21.58 32.07
C ALA A 12 2.61 -20.48 30.99
N TYR A 13 3.69 -20.55 30.19
CA TYR A 13 3.90 -19.61 29.08
C TYR A 13 2.90 -19.83 27.94
N LEU A 14 2.59 -21.09 27.61
CA LEU A 14 1.61 -21.43 26.56
C LEU A 14 0.16 -21.12 26.98
N LEU A 15 -0.16 -21.19 28.27
CA LEU A 15 -1.49 -20.82 28.80
C LEU A 15 -1.65 -19.32 29.03
N GLY A 16 -0.56 -18.59 29.31
CA GLY A 16 -0.57 -17.12 29.50
C GLY A 16 -0.51 -16.31 28.21
N ALA A 17 0.02 -16.87 27.12
CA ALA A 17 0.14 -16.20 25.82
C ALA A 17 -1.08 -16.39 24.89
N GLY A 18 -2.05 -17.24 25.26
CA GLY A 18 -3.12 -17.72 24.37
C GLY A 18 -4.44 -16.93 24.36
N THR A 19 -4.63 -15.91 25.20
CA THR A 19 -5.94 -15.22 25.32
C THR A 19 -5.88 -13.70 25.26
N ALA A 20 -4.76 -13.11 24.85
CA ALA A 20 -4.81 -11.76 24.31
C ALA A 20 -5.50 -11.84 22.95
N ALA A 21 -6.84 -11.87 22.97
CA ALA A 21 -7.65 -11.52 21.82
C ALA A 21 -7.12 -10.17 21.34
N LEU A 22 -6.33 -10.20 20.27
CA LEU A 22 -6.00 -9.00 19.52
C LEU A 22 -7.35 -8.33 19.28
N PRO A 23 -7.54 -7.06 19.65
CA PRO A 23 -8.82 -6.41 19.40
C PRO A 23 -9.03 -6.52 17.89
N ALA A 24 -10.01 -7.32 17.49
CA ALA A 24 -10.53 -7.29 16.14
C ALA A 24 -11.17 -5.91 16.02
N GLN A 25 -10.36 -4.95 15.57
CA GLN A 25 -10.81 -3.59 15.30
C GLN A 25 -11.81 -3.73 14.15
N ALA A 26 -13.09 -3.80 14.49
CA ALA A 26 -14.17 -3.76 13.53
C ALA A 26 -14.04 -2.42 12.79
N PHE A 27 -13.56 -2.50 11.55
CA PHE A 27 -13.33 -1.35 10.72
C PHE A 27 -14.69 -0.76 10.32
N ASP A 28 -15.01 0.42 10.83
CA ASP A 28 -16.12 1.22 10.29
C ASP A 28 -15.66 1.86 8.98
N LEU A 29 -15.78 1.08 7.89
CA LEU A 29 -15.54 1.51 6.52
C LEU A 29 -16.37 2.76 6.15
N GLY A 30 -17.56 2.91 6.74
CA GLY A 30 -18.45 4.05 6.50
C GLY A 30 -17.91 5.36 7.09
N SER A 31 -17.15 5.30 8.18
CA SER A 31 -16.56 6.48 8.82
C SER A 31 -15.23 6.90 8.17
N VAL A 32 -14.40 5.94 7.72
CA VAL A 32 -13.18 6.23 6.95
C VAL A 32 -13.50 6.91 5.61
N LEU A 33 -14.55 6.46 4.92
CA LEU A 33 -15.01 7.10 3.67
C LEU A 33 -15.45 8.56 3.89
N LYS A 34 -15.96 8.89 5.08
CA LYS A 34 -16.49 10.21 5.44
C LYS A 34 -15.43 11.18 6.01
N LEU A 35 -14.36 10.68 6.61
CA LEU A 35 -13.32 11.52 7.26
C LEU A 35 -12.06 11.75 6.41
N GLY A 36 -11.81 10.92 5.40
CA GLY A 36 -10.63 11.02 4.54
C GLY A 36 -10.46 9.69 3.84
N GLY A 37 -10.82 9.63 2.55
CA GLY A 37 -10.96 8.38 1.80
C GLY A 37 -9.64 7.63 1.54
N ILE A 38 -9.44 7.20 0.30
CA ILE A 38 -8.33 6.30 -0.09
C ILE A 38 -6.95 6.78 0.38
N SER A 39 -6.71 8.09 0.43
CA SER A 39 -5.45 8.67 0.93
C SER A 39 -5.17 8.34 2.41
N TYR A 40 -6.21 8.26 3.26
CA TYR A 40 -6.07 7.84 4.66
C TYR A 40 -5.73 6.36 4.76
N LEU A 41 -6.43 5.51 3.99
CA LEU A 41 -6.15 4.08 3.93
C LEU A 41 -4.70 3.81 3.52
N VAL A 42 -4.21 4.52 2.50
CA VAL A 42 -2.80 4.43 2.09
C VAL A 42 -1.86 4.92 3.19
N SER A 43 -2.17 6.05 3.83
CA SER A 43 -1.33 6.59 4.91
C SER A 43 -1.25 5.64 6.11
N ARG A 44 -2.34 4.92 6.40
CA ARG A 44 -2.42 3.98 7.53
C ARG A 44 -1.81 2.62 7.21
N PHE A 45 -2.09 2.08 6.02
CA PHE A 45 -1.80 0.68 5.66
C PHE A 45 -0.74 0.51 4.58
N GLY A 46 -0.25 1.60 3.97
CA GLY A 46 0.67 1.53 2.84
C GLY A 46 1.92 0.71 3.14
N GLY A 47 2.48 0.80 4.35
CA GLY A 47 3.65 0.00 4.75
C GLY A 47 3.36 -1.51 4.84
N GLU A 48 2.21 -1.89 5.41
CA GLU A 48 1.78 -3.29 5.52
C GLU A 48 1.46 -3.88 4.14
N ILE A 49 0.73 -3.13 3.31
CA ILE A 49 0.42 -3.52 1.93
C ILE A 49 1.71 -3.68 1.12
N ASN A 50 2.66 -2.75 1.24
CA ASN A 50 3.95 -2.82 0.57
C ASN A 50 4.73 -4.08 0.97
N THR A 51 4.75 -4.39 2.27
CA THR A 51 5.40 -5.59 2.79
C THR A 51 4.73 -6.86 2.28
N PHE A 52 3.39 -6.88 2.24
CA PHE A 52 2.64 -8.00 1.68
C PHE A 52 2.96 -8.23 0.20
N ILE A 53 2.95 -7.18 -0.62
CA ILE A 53 3.30 -7.27 -2.05
C ILE A 53 4.73 -7.78 -2.24
N ASN A 54 5.69 -7.23 -1.49
CA ASN A 54 7.09 -7.68 -1.57
C ASN A 54 7.23 -9.16 -1.18
N LYS A 55 6.52 -9.63 -0.14
CA LYS A 55 6.52 -11.05 0.24
C LYS A 55 5.90 -11.93 -0.85
N MET A 56 4.75 -11.53 -1.40
CA MET A 56 4.04 -12.28 -2.43
C MET A 56 4.88 -12.42 -3.72
N THR A 57 5.55 -11.35 -4.13
CA THR A 57 6.43 -11.35 -5.32
C THR A 57 7.71 -12.14 -5.09
N LEU A 58 8.32 -12.01 -3.90
CA LEU A 58 9.49 -12.81 -3.51
C LEU A 58 9.19 -14.32 -3.51
N GLN A 59 8.01 -14.74 -3.04
CA GLN A 59 7.60 -16.15 -3.09
C GLN A 59 7.52 -16.71 -4.52
N LYS A 60 7.48 -15.85 -5.53
CA LYS A 60 7.49 -16.21 -6.95
C LYS A 60 8.83 -15.97 -7.62
N GLY A 61 9.87 -15.58 -6.88
CA GLY A 61 11.18 -15.23 -7.44
C GLY A 61 11.15 -13.98 -8.32
N MET A 62 10.17 -13.09 -8.13
CA MET A 62 9.99 -11.85 -8.89
C MET A 62 10.20 -10.62 -7.99
N ASP A 63 11.06 -10.74 -6.99
CA ASP A 63 11.41 -9.61 -6.14
C ASP A 63 12.26 -8.57 -6.89
N THR A 64 12.47 -7.44 -6.23
CA THR A 64 13.25 -6.34 -6.77
C THR A 64 14.26 -5.85 -5.73
N HIS A 65 15.44 -5.49 -6.18
CA HIS A 65 16.45 -4.84 -5.35
C HIS A 65 16.21 -3.32 -5.22
N TYR A 66 15.23 -2.77 -5.95
CA TYR A 66 14.83 -1.38 -5.84
C TYR A 66 13.91 -1.13 -4.64
N ALA A 67 13.84 0.13 -4.21
CA ALA A 67 12.92 0.52 -3.15
C ALA A 67 11.47 0.43 -3.66
N THR A 68 10.56 0.09 -2.76
CA THR A 68 9.12 0.05 -3.05
C THR A 68 8.33 0.84 -2.01
N LYS A 69 7.25 1.48 -2.44
CA LYS A 69 6.34 2.26 -1.57
C LYS A 69 4.92 2.23 -2.12
N VAL A 70 3.93 2.13 -1.26
CA VAL A 70 2.52 2.29 -1.67
C VAL A 70 2.09 3.76 -1.52
N VAL A 71 1.51 4.30 -2.58
CA VAL A 71 1.03 5.70 -2.69
C VAL A 71 -0.37 5.73 -3.28
N PRO A 72 -1.18 6.78 -3.01
CA PRO A 72 -2.51 6.87 -3.57
C PRO A 72 -2.48 7.25 -5.07
N ILE A 73 -3.52 6.86 -5.80
CA ILE A 73 -3.76 7.25 -7.18
C ILE A 73 -4.58 8.53 -7.20
N LEU A 74 -4.03 9.58 -7.79
CA LEU A 74 -4.71 10.86 -8.04
C LEU A 74 -5.24 10.89 -9.48
N SER A 75 -6.56 10.95 -9.65
CA SER A 75 -7.17 11.20 -10.96
C SER A 75 -6.80 12.61 -11.44
N LEU A 76 -6.04 12.73 -12.53
CA LEU A 76 -5.67 14.05 -13.06
C LEU A 76 -6.82 14.74 -13.80
N GLY A 77 -7.90 14.01 -14.12
CA GLY A 77 -9.12 14.59 -14.67
C GLY A 77 -10.07 15.16 -13.62
N SER A 78 -10.19 14.51 -12.46
CA SER A 78 -11.16 14.90 -11.40
C SER A 78 -10.53 15.46 -10.13
N GLY A 79 -9.21 15.33 -9.96
CA GLY A 79 -8.49 15.69 -8.74
C GLY A 79 -8.79 14.79 -7.54
N SER A 80 -9.53 13.70 -7.73
CA SER A 80 -9.95 12.79 -6.65
C SER A 80 -8.97 11.64 -6.46
N TYR A 81 -8.86 11.14 -5.24
CA TYR A 81 -8.14 9.89 -4.96
C TYR A 81 -9.03 8.68 -5.27
N ILE A 82 -8.56 7.79 -6.15
CA ILE A 82 -9.38 6.71 -6.75
C ILE A 82 -8.85 5.29 -6.51
N GLY A 83 -7.68 5.15 -5.88
CA GLY A 83 -7.08 3.85 -5.59
C GLY A 83 -5.68 3.99 -5.00
N ALA A 84 -4.92 2.91 -4.95
CA ALA A 84 -3.52 2.94 -4.57
C ALA A 84 -2.66 2.10 -5.50
N VAL A 85 -1.38 2.40 -5.53
CA VAL A 85 -0.38 1.64 -6.27
C VAL A 85 0.90 1.51 -5.47
N GLN A 86 1.60 0.40 -5.68
CA GLN A 86 2.99 0.29 -5.32
C GLN A 86 3.83 0.90 -6.45
N VAL A 87 4.74 1.80 -6.09
CA VAL A 87 5.80 2.29 -6.97
C VAL A 87 7.13 1.64 -6.64
N VAL A 88 7.99 1.50 -7.67
CA VAL A 88 9.28 0.81 -7.60
C VAL A 88 10.36 1.64 -8.32
N GLY A 89 11.53 1.78 -7.72
CA GLY A 89 12.67 2.48 -8.33
C GLY A 89 13.81 2.80 -7.36
N PRO A 90 14.82 3.60 -7.78
CA PRO A 90 15.89 4.06 -6.89
C PRO A 90 15.31 4.76 -5.66
N LYS A 91 15.84 4.46 -4.47
CA LYS A 91 15.29 4.94 -3.19
C LYS A 91 15.07 6.45 -3.16
N ALA A 92 16.07 7.22 -3.59
CA ALA A 92 15.98 8.68 -3.63
C ALA A 92 14.86 9.22 -4.52
N GLN A 93 14.40 8.46 -5.52
CA GLN A 93 13.28 8.84 -6.37
C GLN A 93 11.96 8.36 -5.79
N VAL A 94 11.90 7.11 -5.30
CA VAL A 94 10.70 6.55 -4.65
C VAL A 94 10.26 7.40 -3.45
N ASP A 95 11.22 7.91 -2.68
CA ASP A 95 10.93 8.77 -1.52
C ASP A 95 10.28 10.10 -1.93
N LYS A 96 10.55 10.61 -3.14
CA LYS A 96 9.92 11.84 -3.68
C LYS A 96 8.48 11.62 -4.12
N VAL A 97 8.09 10.39 -4.45
CA VAL A 97 6.75 10.10 -4.93
C VAL A 97 5.74 10.29 -3.81
N LYS A 98 4.76 11.17 -4.05
CA LYS A 98 3.65 11.44 -3.14
C LYS A 98 2.36 10.78 -3.59
N ALA A 99 2.16 10.67 -4.90
CA ALA A 99 1.02 10.01 -5.52
C ALA A 99 1.41 9.46 -6.90
N VAL A 100 0.52 8.69 -7.50
CA VAL A 100 0.57 8.38 -8.94
C VAL A 100 -0.61 9.06 -9.62
N GLY A 101 -0.31 9.98 -10.54
CA GLY A 101 -1.30 10.62 -11.39
C GLY A 101 -1.84 9.62 -12.41
N GLN A 102 -3.17 9.48 -12.48
CA GLN A 102 -3.85 8.70 -13.52
C GLN A 102 -4.46 9.65 -14.56
N LEU A 103 -4.08 9.46 -15.82
CA LEU A 103 -4.77 10.03 -16.98
C LEU A 103 -5.51 8.91 -17.70
N GLU A 104 -6.83 9.05 -17.84
CA GLU A 104 -7.67 8.12 -18.57
C GLU A 104 -8.04 8.70 -19.93
N GLY A 105 -7.84 7.92 -20.99
CA GLY A 105 -8.22 8.26 -22.35
C GLY A 105 -8.89 7.08 -23.05
N LYS A 106 -9.75 7.38 -24.02
CA LYS A 106 -10.32 6.36 -24.91
C LYS A 106 -9.50 6.32 -26.18
N PHE A 107 -8.98 5.14 -26.53
CA PHE A 107 -8.34 4.90 -27.81
C PHE A 107 -9.37 4.30 -28.76
N LEU A 108 -9.98 5.17 -29.56
CA LEU A 108 -11.12 4.84 -30.42
C LEU A 108 -12.23 4.13 -29.60
N SER A 109 -12.94 3.19 -30.21
CA SER A 109 -13.91 2.31 -29.54
C SER A 109 -13.30 0.97 -29.09
N VAL A 110 -11.98 0.79 -29.21
CA VAL A 110 -11.33 -0.52 -29.03
C VAL A 110 -10.64 -0.67 -27.69
N ALA A 111 -10.20 0.44 -27.07
CA ALA A 111 -9.49 0.37 -25.80
C ALA A 111 -9.71 1.59 -24.91
N ARG A 112 -9.61 1.36 -23.61
CA ARG A 112 -9.49 2.40 -22.58
C ARG A 112 -8.06 2.36 -22.06
N VAL A 113 -7.38 3.48 -22.11
CA VAL A 113 -5.99 3.63 -21.71
C VAL A 113 -5.93 4.38 -20.39
N LYS A 114 -5.18 3.85 -19.44
CA LYS A 114 -4.87 4.51 -18.17
C LYS A 114 -3.36 4.70 -18.08
N ALA A 115 -2.90 5.93 -18.25
CA ALA A 115 -1.51 6.29 -18.03
C ALA A 115 -1.28 6.54 -16.53
N MET A 116 -0.27 5.88 -15.97
CA MET A 116 0.08 5.93 -14.56
C MET A 116 1.43 6.62 -14.40
N ILE A 117 1.44 7.80 -13.81
CA ILE A 117 2.60 8.69 -13.79
C ILE A 117 2.99 8.97 -12.33
N PRO A 118 4.15 8.49 -11.84
CA PRO A 118 4.63 8.87 -10.52
C PRO A 118 4.90 10.37 -10.42
N ILE A 119 4.37 11.00 -9.38
CA ILE A 119 4.39 12.46 -9.21
C ILE A 119 4.79 12.88 -7.80
N ASP A 120 5.38 14.07 -7.69
CA ASP A 120 5.86 14.69 -6.43
C ASP A 120 4.81 15.56 -5.72
N ALA A 121 3.56 15.49 -6.18
CA ALA A 121 2.45 16.31 -5.71
C ALA A 121 1.27 15.45 -5.22
N THR A 122 0.49 16.02 -4.29
CA THR A 122 -0.75 15.44 -3.74
C THR A 122 -2.01 16.15 -4.25
N SER A 123 -1.85 17.06 -5.21
CA SER A 123 -2.92 17.85 -5.85
C SER A 123 -2.58 18.07 -7.32
N ILE A 124 -3.56 18.53 -8.10
CA ILE A 124 -3.40 18.76 -9.55
C ILE A 124 -2.64 20.04 -9.91
N SER A 125 -2.17 20.79 -8.91
CA SER A 125 -1.39 22.02 -9.06
C SER A 125 0.11 21.74 -8.95
N ASN A 126 0.91 22.30 -9.85
CA ASN A 126 2.38 22.21 -9.84
C ASN A 126 2.91 20.77 -9.77
N ILE A 127 2.38 19.89 -10.63
CA ILE A 127 2.78 18.48 -10.68
C ILE A 127 4.08 18.32 -11.46
N ASN A 128 5.09 17.69 -10.87
CA ASN A 128 6.25 17.19 -11.62
C ASN A 128 6.23 15.66 -11.63
N ARG A 129 6.64 15.10 -12.78
CA ARG A 129 6.92 13.67 -12.90
C ARG A 129 8.17 13.34 -12.07
N VAL A 130 8.13 12.21 -11.38
CA VAL A 130 9.32 11.61 -10.76
C VAL A 130 9.88 10.57 -11.71
N ASP A 131 11.00 10.89 -12.35
CA ASP A 131 11.67 9.99 -13.29
C ASP A 131 12.41 8.85 -12.60
N GLY A 132 12.57 7.74 -13.34
CA GLY A 132 13.22 6.53 -12.84
C GLY A 132 12.38 5.70 -11.87
N VAL A 133 11.10 6.05 -11.70
CA VAL A 133 10.13 5.29 -10.89
C VAL A 133 9.01 4.75 -11.78
N GLY A 134 8.64 3.49 -11.56
CA GLY A 134 7.53 2.83 -12.24
C GLY A 134 6.47 2.34 -11.26
N VAL A 135 5.35 1.86 -11.81
CA VAL A 135 4.30 1.17 -11.02
C VAL A 135 4.62 -0.32 -10.99
N GLY A 136 4.68 -0.90 -9.80
CA GLY A 136 4.91 -2.33 -9.58
C GLY A 136 3.63 -3.13 -9.30
N ALA A 137 2.63 -2.50 -8.67
CA ALA A 137 1.36 -3.17 -8.37
C ALA A 137 0.21 -2.16 -8.25
N ILE A 138 -1.01 -2.64 -8.50
CA ILE A 138 -2.25 -1.90 -8.27
C ILE A 138 -2.93 -2.47 -7.03
N VAL A 139 -3.50 -1.59 -6.21
CA VAL A 139 -4.18 -1.92 -4.96
C VAL A 139 -5.58 -1.32 -5.02
N ASP A 140 -6.57 -2.20 -5.11
CA ASP A 140 -7.98 -1.85 -5.07
C ASP A 140 -8.51 -2.07 -3.66
N PHE A 141 -9.01 -1.00 -3.03
CA PHE A 141 -9.71 -1.10 -1.76
C PHE A 141 -11.16 -1.51 -2.02
N LYS A 142 -11.64 -2.51 -1.29
CA LYS A 142 -13.07 -2.80 -1.23
C LYS A 142 -13.70 -1.81 -0.25
N LEU A 143 -14.47 -0.86 -0.79
CA LEU A 143 -15.15 0.22 -0.06
C LEU A 143 -16.65 0.00 -0.09
#